data_AF-A0A0G0Y4S8-F1
#
_entry.id   AF-A0A0G0Y4S8-F1
#
_cell.length_a   1.000
_cell.length_b   1.000
_cell.length_c   1.000
_cell.angle_alpha   90.00
_cell.angle_beta   90.00
_cell.angle_gamma   90.00
#
_symmetry.space_group_name_H-M   'P 1'
#
loop_
_entity.id
_entity.type
_entity.pdbx_description
1 polymer ?
#
loop_
_entity_poly.entity_id
_entity_poly.type
_entity_poly.pdbx_seq_one_letter_code
_entity_poly.pdbx_strand_id
1 'polypeptide(L)'
;MLDFEVNNNTKFLLIVVSIFILLTLSVLNINNYSALNKVLGIETVENASDKFWNDFLSKNPDYVPGWVEIGRLDKATAINPNFQTSFNN
;
A
#
# COMPACT_ATOMS: atom_id res chain seq x y z
N MET A 1 12.62 39.41 -34.52
CA MET A 1 12.76 38.29 -33.57
C MET A 1 13.44 38.90 -32.35
N LEU A 2 12.72 39.04 -31.23
CA LEU A 2 13.26 39.68 -30.04
C LEU A 2 14.03 38.62 -29.25
N ASP A 3 15.36 38.66 -29.34
CA ASP A 3 16.24 37.81 -28.55
C ASP A 3 16.29 38.39 -27.13
N PHE A 4 15.45 37.85 -26.25
CA PHE A 4 15.50 38.15 -24.83
C PHE A 4 16.66 37.38 -24.21
N GLU A 5 17.80 38.04 -24.00
CA GLU A 5 18.87 37.54 -23.16
C GLU A 5 18.41 37.51 -21.70
N VAL A 6 17.99 36.34 -21.24
CA VAL A 6 17.58 36.14 -19.84
C VAL A 6 18.83 36.05 -18.97
N ASN A 7 18.99 36.99 -18.04
CA ASN A 7 20.05 37.01 -17.03
C ASN A 7 20.10 35.68 -16.25
N ASN A 8 21.30 35.17 -15.95
CA ASN A 8 21.51 33.95 -15.18
C ASN A 8 20.80 33.96 -13.82
N ASN A 9 20.68 35.11 -13.16
CA ASN A 9 19.91 35.22 -11.91
C ASN A 9 18.42 34.95 -12.12
N THR A 10 17.87 35.44 -13.24
CA THR A 10 16.48 35.18 -13.63
C THR A 10 16.27 33.72 -13.99
N LYS A 11 17.24 33.09 -14.69
CA LYS A 11 17.21 31.63 -14.97
C LYS A 11 17.21 30.81 -13.68
N PHE A 12 18.08 31.16 -12.74
CA PHE A 12 18.13 30.49 -11.43
C PHE A 12 16.82 30.64 -10.66
N LEU A 13 16.25 31.86 -10.62
CA LEU A 13 14.98 32.11 -9.98
C LEU A 13 13.84 31.30 -10.63
N LEU A 14 13.80 31.21 -11.96
CA LEU A 14 12.83 30.40 -12.68
C LEU A 14 12.94 28.91 -12.32
N ILE A 15 14.14 28.36 -12.25
CA ILE A 15 14.36 26.96 -11.85
C ILE A 15 13.85 26.72 -10.43
N VAL A 16 14.21 27.60 -9.48
CA VAL A 16 13.77 27.48 -8.09
C VAL A 16 12.24 27.54 -7.99
N VAL A 17 11.61 28.50 -8.68
CA VAL A 17 10.15 28.64 -8.72
C VAL A 17 9.49 27.40 -9.35
N SER A 18 10.03 26.87 -10.44
CA SER A 18 9.52 25.64 -11.06
C SER A 18 9.59 24.43 -10.12
N ILE A 19 10.68 24.28 -9.35
CA ILE A 19 10.80 23.23 -8.34
C ILE A 19 9.73 23.37 -7.26
N PHE A 20 9.52 24.59 -6.75
CA PHE A 20 8.47 24.84 -5.75
C PHE A 20 7.06 24.53 -6.28
N ILE A 21 6.78 24.88 -7.54
CA ILE A 21 5.51 24.54 -8.20
C ILE A 21 5.34 23.02 -8.30
N LEU A 22 6.37 22.29 -8.75
CA LEU A 22 6.33 20.83 -8.86
C LEU A 22 6.12 20.15 -7.50
N LEU A 23 6.82 20.62 -6.46
CA LEU A 23 6.64 20.11 -5.09
C LEU A 23 5.23 20.38 -4.57
N THR A 24 4.70 21.58 -4.82
CA THR A 24 3.32 21.94 -4.41
C THR A 24 2.29 21.08 -5.13
N LEU A 25 2.44 20.87 -6.44
CA LEU A 25 1.59 19.97 -7.22
C LEU A 25 1.70 18.52 -6.73
N SER A 26 2.90 18.06 -6.36
CA SER A 26 3.11 16.72 -5.81
C SER A 26 2.39 16.53 -4.48
N VAL A 27 2.46 17.51 -3.57
CA VAL A 27 1.75 17.46 -2.29
C VAL A 27 0.23 17.48 -2.51
N LEU A 28 -0.27 18.33 -3.39
CA LEU A 28 -1.70 18.35 -3.74
C LEU A 28 -2.15 17.04 -4.37
N ASN A 29 -1.32 16.43 -5.23
CA ASN A 29 -1.61 15.14 -5.83
C ASN A 29 -1.68 14.02 -4.79
N ILE A 30 -0.74 13.98 -3.84
CA ILE A 30 -0.74 13.01 -2.74
C ILE A 30 -1.95 13.20 -1.83
N ASN A 31 -2.32 14.45 -1.52
CA ASN A 31 -3.51 14.74 -0.73
C ASN A 31 -4.80 14.32 -1.46
N ASN A 32 -4.87 14.52 -2.78
CA ASN A 32 -6.00 14.05 -3.59
C ASN A 32 -6.03 12.51 -3.74
N TYR A 33 -4.86 11.85 -3.69
CA TYR A 33 -4.78 10.39 -3.65
C TYR A 33 -5.17 9.81 -2.29
N SER A 34 -4.81 10.50 -1.20
CA SER A 34 -5.15 10.13 0.18
C SER A 34 -6.60 10.43 0.52
N ALA A 35 -7.24 11.33 -0.22
CA ALA A 35 -8.69 11.51 -0.25
C ALA A 35 -9.33 10.33 -1.01
N LEU A 36 -9.29 9.14 -0.40
CA LEU A 36 -10.10 7.95 -0.66
C LEU A 36 -11.13 8.09 -1.79
N ASN A 37 -10.66 8.06 -3.04
CA ASN A 37 -11.52 7.73 -4.15
C ASN A 37 -11.75 6.24 -4.07
N LYS A 38 -12.88 5.87 -3.47
CA LYS A 38 -13.48 4.54 -3.40
C LYS A 38 -13.28 3.86 -4.77
N VAL A 39 -12.25 3.04 -4.87
CA VAL A 39 -11.93 2.33 -6.11
C VAL A 39 -13.11 1.39 -6.37
N LEU A 40 -13.72 1.57 -7.53
CA LEU A 40 -14.90 0.88 -8.07
C LEU A 40 -15.39 -0.33 -7.24
N GLY A 41 -16.40 -0.11 -6.40
CA GLY A 41 -17.41 -1.13 -6.08
C GLY A 41 -17.18 -2.03 -4.87
N ILE A 42 -16.15 -1.85 -4.05
CA ILE A 42 -16.06 -2.56 -2.77
C ILE A 42 -15.94 -1.54 -1.66
N GLU A 43 -17.06 -1.30 -0.99
CA GLU A 43 -16.98 -1.02 0.44
C GLU A 43 -16.26 -2.22 1.03
N THR A 44 -15.00 -2.04 1.44
CA THR A 44 -14.42 -2.94 2.44
C THR A 44 -15.21 -2.67 3.69
N VAL A 45 -16.40 -3.26 3.76
CA VAL A 45 -17.07 -3.50 5.01
C VAL A 45 -16.01 -4.25 5.80
N GLU A 46 -15.61 -3.72 6.95
CA GLU A 46 -14.95 -4.49 8.01
C GLU A 46 -15.93 -5.58 8.47
N ASN A 47 -16.29 -6.49 7.57
CA ASN A 47 -17.02 -7.69 7.90
C ASN A 47 -15.99 -8.56 8.58
N ALA A 48 -16.02 -8.48 9.93
CA ALA A 48 -15.35 -9.34 10.90
C ALA A 48 -14.39 -10.33 10.23
N SER A 49 -13.10 -9.99 10.22
CA SER A 49 -12.00 -10.78 9.62
C SER A 49 -12.16 -12.28 9.90
N ASP A 50 -12.68 -12.61 11.07
CA ASP A 50 -12.91 -13.95 11.56
C ASP A 50 -13.87 -14.76 10.68
N LYS A 51 -14.95 -14.15 10.18
CA LYS A 51 -15.90 -14.86 9.30
C LYS A 51 -15.27 -15.17 7.95
N PHE A 52 -14.54 -14.22 7.38
CA PHE A 52 -13.80 -14.44 6.13
C PHE A 52 -12.78 -15.56 6.29
N TRP A 53 -11.95 -15.51 7.33
CA TRP A 53 -10.94 -16.54 7.57
C TRP A 53 -11.55 -17.90 7.85
N ASN A 54 -12.64 -17.99 8.62
CA ASN A 54 -13.33 -19.25 8.89
C ASN A 54 -13.92 -19.88 7.60
N ASP A 55 -14.59 -19.07 6.77
CA ASP A 55 -15.15 -19.53 5.49
C ASP A 55 -14.06 -19.90 4.48
N PHE A 56 -12.94 -19.17 4.47
CA PHE A 56 -11.82 -19.44 3.59
C PHE A 56 -11.04 -20.70 3.99
N LEU A 57 -10.74 -20.87 5.28
CA LEU A 57 -10.01 -22.03 5.81
C LEU A 57 -10.85 -23.30 5.75
N SER A 58 -12.16 -23.22 5.94
CA SER A 58 -13.04 -24.39 5.76
C SER A 58 -13.05 -24.92 4.32
N LYS A 59 -12.88 -24.04 3.33
CA LYS A 59 -12.74 -24.41 1.91
C LYS A 59 -11.32 -24.83 1.53
N ASN A 60 -10.31 -24.40 2.30
CA ASN A 60 -8.90 -24.61 2.01
C ASN A 60 -8.15 -25.07 3.27
N PRO A 61 -8.38 -26.31 3.75
CA PRO A 61 -7.81 -26.80 5.01
C PRO A 61 -6.27 -26.86 4.98
N ASP A 62 -5.68 -27.13 3.82
CA ASP A 62 -4.23 -27.24 3.63
C ASP A 62 -3.52 -25.90 3.45
N TYR A 63 -4.25 -24.78 3.53
CA TYR A 63 -3.66 -23.46 3.32
C TYR A 63 -2.56 -23.16 4.36
N VAL A 64 -2.87 -23.25 5.65
CA VAL A 64 -1.91 -22.98 6.73
C VAL A 64 -0.76 -23.99 6.74
N PRO A 65 -1.00 -25.31 6.61
CA PRO A 65 0.07 -26.29 6.38
C PRO A 65 0.96 -25.95 5.18
N GLY A 66 0.38 -25.48 4.07
CA GLY A 66 1.14 -25.08 2.87
C GLY A 66 2.10 -23.93 3.13
N TRP A 67 1.73 -22.95 3.97
CA TRP A 67 2.65 -21.88 4.40
C TRP A 67 3.84 -22.42 5.20
N VAL A 68 3.66 -23.53 5.90
CA VAL A 68 4.70 -24.15 6.72
C VAL A 68 5.64 -24.98 5.89
N GLU A 69 5.12 -25.67 4.87
CA GLU A 69 5.94 -26.37 3.89
C GLU A 69 6.88 -25.42 3.14
N ILE A 70 6.41 -24.22 2.79
CA ILE A 70 7.24 -23.18 2.17
C ILE A 70 8.10 -22.39 3.17
N GLY A 71 8.14 -22.79 4.45
CA GLY A 71 8.97 -22.19 5.50
C GLY A 71 8.51 -20.80 5.99
N ARG A 72 7.28 -20.38 5.69
CA ARG A 72 6.70 -19.08 6.07
C ARG A 72 5.89 -19.17 7.36
N LEU A 73 6.57 -19.60 8.44
CA LEU A 73 5.98 -19.80 9.77
C LEU A 73 5.38 -18.50 10.35
N ASP A 74 5.98 -17.35 10.05
CA ASP A 74 5.47 -16.03 10.47
C ASP A 74 4.05 -15.78 9.96
N LYS A 75 3.75 -16.19 8.72
CA LYS A 75 2.43 -16.04 8.11
C LYS A 75 1.44 -17.07 8.64
N ALA A 76 1.89 -18.30 8.86
CA ALA A 76 1.05 -19.34 9.47
C ALA A 76 0.62 -18.94 10.89
N THR A 77 1.55 -18.44 11.72
CA THR A 77 1.26 -18.00 13.10
C THR A 77 0.38 -16.75 13.15
N ALA A 78 0.49 -15.83 12.18
CA ALA A 78 -0.39 -14.66 12.12
C ALA A 78 -1.86 -15.02 11.86
N ILE A 79 -2.14 -16.13 11.16
CA ILE A 79 -3.49 -16.60 10.84
C ILE A 79 -4.01 -17.56 11.91
N ASN A 80 -3.15 -18.46 12.41
CA ASN A 80 -3.45 -19.37 13.51
C ASN A 80 -2.33 -19.32 14.56
N PRO A 81 -2.50 -18.53 15.64
CA PRO A 81 -1.49 -18.40 16.69
C PRO A 81 -1.15 -19.71 17.38
N ASN A 82 -2.09 -20.66 17.40
CA ASN A 82 -1.93 -21.97 18.02
C ASN A 82 -1.33 -23.02 17.08
N PHE A 83 -0.88 -22.64 15.88
CA PHE A 83 -0.38 -23.61 14.91
C PHE A 83 0.95 -24.25 15.34
N GLN A 84 1.82 -23.54 16.06
CA GLN A 84 3.12 -24.11 16.47
C GLN A 84 2.99 -25.18 17.56
N THR A 85 1.91 -25.19 18.35
CA THR A 85 1.72 -26.19 19.41
C THR A 85 1.30 -27.57 18.86
N SER A 86 0.89 -27.69 17.58
CA SER A 86 0.53 -28.98 16.98
C SER A 86 1.70 -29.78 16.41
N PHE A 87 2.89 -29.20 16.29
CA PHE A 87 4.09 -29.88 15.75
C PHE A 87 5.03 -30.42 16.84
N ASN A 88 4.75 -30.13 18.11
CA ASN A 88 5.58 -30.51 19.26
C ASN A 88 4.96 -31.63 20.12
N ASN A 89 3.94 -32.33 19.60
CA ASN A 89 3.38 -33.57 20.16
C ASN A 89 3.57 -34.71 19.16
#